data_AF-A0A232LZS9-F1
#
_entry.id   AF-A0A232LZS9-F1
#
_cell.length_a   1.000
_cell.length_b   1.000
_cell.length_c   1.000
_cell.angle_alpha   90.00
_cell.angle_beta   90.00
_cell.angle_gamma   90.00
#
_symmetry.space_group_name_H-M   'P 1'
#
loop_
_entity.id
_entity.type
_entity.pdbx_description
1 polymer ?
#
loop_
_entity_poly.entity_id
_entity_poly.type
_entity_poly.pdbx_seq_one_letter_code
_entity_poly.pdbx_strand_id
1 'polypeptide(L)'
;MNQMWAVLVVKMLNRAYDDGKVRAMMEKLDEVPDELEDVFWMLLGKDNPDKKVTILMLQWVLFAKRQLTALELYFAVLSGVESQELGAYDRFVETSEAIQEFITSFSKGLIEVLQNQSVQFIHGSVVDFLLRNKRLQRLDPGLEENVNGTSHDRLRACCMQYIMMGELWRVVVRGSERRTNLTINYPFLVYASSYLLDHAEAAQRQCVEQRALLQQSPEQLRRLKVFHDAFGNHTDSSRCRDAGILYVFMSHDYHSLVRFALSTNGVDVNDLGGFYGNVLQLASAKGNKETVELLLQKGANINALGGHYGSALQAASAVGKKDIVELLIREGAEIDANGGHYGTALQAASARRHKSVVEYLIRVRTNINAQGGNYGTALQAASAAGNKEVVQLLIEGGARVNIEDGYYGSALKAALAVRGGDVVGLLLQNGADQSILSQSENLALQQLFPRRNQQRKT
;
A
#
# COMPACT_ATOMS: atom_id res chain seq x y z
N MET A 1 1.29 -1.09 40.19
CA MET A 1 2.38 -2.07 40.40
C MET A 1 1.89 -3.28 41.18
N ASN A 2 1.25 -3.11 42.35
CA ASN A 2 0.78 -4.23 43.19
C ASN A 2 -0.18 -5.22 42.51
N GLN A 3 -1.02 -4.77 41.56
CA GLN A 3 -1.93 -5.67 40.83
C GLN A 3 -1.21 -6.65 39.90
N MET A 4 -0.13 -6.24 39.22
CA MET A 4 0.60 -7.14 38.29
C MET A 4 1.45 -8.16 39.05
N TRP A 5 2.02 -7.76 40.19
CA TRP A 5 2.73 -8.68 41.08
C TRP A 5 1.82 -9.81 41.55
N ALA A 6 0.63 -9.45 42.08
CA ALA A 6 -0.32 -10.43 42.57
C ALA A 6 -0.75 -11.42 41.48
N VAL A 7 -0.98 -10.95 40.26
CA VAL A 7 -1.38 -11.81 39.14
C VAL A 7 -0.28 -12.83 38.78
N LEU A 8 0.98 -12.41 38.74
CA LEU A 8 2.10 -13.31 38.42
C LEU A 8 2.35 -14.32 39.54
N VAL A 9 2.38 -13.84 40.79
CA VAL A 9 2.62 -14.66 41.97
C VAL A 9 1.51 -15.68 42.16
N VAL A 10 0.24 -15.29 42.07
CA VAL A 10 -0.88 -16.23 42.18
C VAL A 10 -0.81 -17.32 41.12
N LYS A 11 -0.46 -16.98 39.86
CA LYS A 11 -0.28 -18.00 38.81
C LYS A 11 0.90 -18.93 39.08
N MET A 12 2.01 -18.42 39.62
CA MET A 12 3.17 -19.24 40.01
C MET A 12 2.78 -20.22 41.12
N LEU A 13 2.08 -19.73 42.14
CA LEU A 13 1.61 -20.53 43.27
C LEU A 13 0.60 -21.58 42.84
N ASN A 14 -0.34 -21.23 41.96
CA ASN A 14 -1.30 -22.20 41.41
C ASN A 14 -0.59 -23.31 40.64
N ARG A 15 0.46 -23.00 39.87
CA ARG A 15 1.26 -24.04 39.20
C ARG A 15 1.97 -24.96 40.20
N ALA A 16 2.62 -24.39 41.22
CA ALA A 16 3.27 -25.18 42.27
C ALA A 16 2.25 -26.00 43.10
N TYR A 17 1.03 -25.50 43.24
CA TYR A 17 -0.09 -26.24 43.82
C TYR A 17 -0.47 -27.44 42.96
N ASP A 18 -0.60 -27.26 41.64
CA ASP A 18 -0.94 -28.35 40.71
C ASP A 18 0.17 -29.43 40.66
N ASP A 19 1.44 -29.03 40.79
CA ASP A 19 2.60 -29.94 40.78
C ASP A 19 2.79 -30.74 42.10
N GLY A 20 2.26 -30.26 43.24
CA GLY A 20 2.60 -30.80 44.57
C GLY A 20 1.61 -30.53 45.71
N LYS A 21 0.34 -30.29 45.37
CA LYS A 21 -0.86 -30.09 46.20
C LYS A 21 -0.86 -28.92 47.18
N VAL A 22 0.10 -28.77 48.09
CA VAL A 22 0.12 -27.63 49.04
C VAL A 22 1.54 -27.34 49.49
N ARG A 23 2.33 -28.39 49.74
CA ARG A 23 3.70 -28.27 50.24
C ARG A 23 4.61 -27.59 49.23
N ALA A 24 4.54 -27.97 47.95
CA ALA A 24 5.29 -27.31 46.88
C ALA A 24 4.85 -25.85 46.70
N MET A 25 3.57 -25.52 46.88
CA MET A 25 3.09 -24.14 46.87
C MET A 25 3.65 -23.32 48.04
N MET A 26 3.70 -23.88 49.25
CA MET A 26 4.28 -23.22 50.42
C MET A 26 5.79 -22.99 50.26
N GLU A 27 6.52 -24.02 49.83
CA GLU A 27 7.96 -23.90 49.53
C GLU A 27 8.19 -22.84 48.44
N LYS A 28 7.35 -22.79 47.41
CA LYS A 28 7.43 -21.76 46.36
C LYS A 28 7.09 -20.37 46.87
N LEU A 29 6.12 -20.23 47.79
CA LEU A 29 5.73 -18.95 48.39
C LEU A 29 6.88 -18.30 49.14
N ASP A 30 7.66 -19.09 49.87
CA ASP A 30 8.84 -18.61 50.61
C ASP A 30 9.97 -18.13 49.67
N GLU A 31 9.97 -18.58 48.41
CA GLU A 31 10.92 -18.15 47.38
C GLU A 31 10.47 -16.89 46.62
N VAL A 32 9.20 -16.46 46.73
CA VAL A 32 8.66 -15.35 45.94
C VAL A 32 9.26 -14.02 46.40
N PRO A 33 9.90 -13.24 45.50
CA PRO A 33 10.41 -11.92 45.84
C PRO A 33 9.31 -10.89 46.10
N ASP A 34 9.58 -9.95 47.02
CA ASP A 34 8.65 -8.85 47.35
C ASP A 34 8.50 -7.84 46.20
N GLU A 35 9.53 -7.69 45.35
CA GLU A 35 9.52 -6.74 44.26
C GLU A 35 9.07 -7.37 42.93
N LEU A 36 8.25 -6.63 42.18
CA LEU A 36 7.77 -7.04 40.84
C LEU A 36 8.92 -7.23 39.84
N GLU A 37 10.00 -6.47 39.99
CA GLU A 37 11.19 -6.61 39.16
C GLU A 37 11.80 -8.00 39.32
N ASP A 38 11.93 -8.47 40.56
CA ASP A 38 12.57 -9.75 40.88
C ASP A 38 11.68 -10.93 40.51
N VAL A 39 10.35 -10.82 40.71
CA VAL A 39 9.39 -11.82 40.20
C VAL A 39 9.49 -11.94 38.68
N PHE A 40 9.59 -10.81 37.98
CA PHE A 40 9.76 -10.81 36.53
C PHE A 40 11.06 -11.47 36.10
N TRP A 41 12.17 -11.19 36.79
CA TRP A 41 13.46 -11.83 36.52
C TRP A 41 13.47 -13.32 36.84
N MET A 42 12.81 -13.74 37.90
CA MET A 42 12.63 -15.15 38.22
C MET A 42 11.88 -15.89 37.11
N LEU A 43 10.87 -15.24 36.50
CA LEU A 43 10.05 -15.86 35.46
C LEU A 43 10.68 -15.87 34.07
N LEU A 44 11.27 -14.73 33.66
CA LEU A 44 11.68 -14.52 32.27
C LEU A 44 13.20 -14.35 32.10
N GLY A 45 13.96 -14.40 33.19
CA GLY A 45 15.38 -14.07 33.22
C GLY A 45 16.31 -15.00 32.43
N LYS A 46 17.61 -14.87 32.69
CA LYS A 46 18.65 -15.59 31.93
C LYS A 46 18.52 -17.12 32.02
N ASP A 47 17.99 -17.63 33.12
CA ASP A 47 17.87 -19.07 33.38
C ASP A 47 16.61 -19.69 32.76
N ASN A 48 15.80 -18.92 32.04
CA ASN A 48 14.67 -19.47 31.29
C ASN A 48 15.19 -20.28 30.08
N PRO A 49 15.03 -21.62 30.04
CA PRO A 49 15.52 -22.44 28.92
C PRO A 49 14.85 -22.05 27.60
N ASP A 50 13.62 -21.54 27.67
CA ASP A 50 12.78 -21.21 26.53
C ASP A 50 12.80 -19.72 26.16
N LYS A 51 13.78 -18.99 26.67
CA LYS A 51 13.83 -17.52 26.63
C LYS A 51 13.58 -16.93 25.25
N LYS A 52 14.11 -17.53 24.19
CA LYS A 52 13.91 -17.07 22.80
C LYS A 52 12.44 -17.13 22.38
N VAL A 53 11.77 -18.25 22.66
CA VAL A 53 10.35 -18.48 22.36
C VAL A 53 9.51 -17.47 23.15
N THR A 54 9.79 -17.33 24.45
CA THR A 54 9.10 -16.38 25.32
C THR A 54 9.22 -14.94 24.81
N ILE A 55 10.43 -14.46 24.50
CA ILE A 55 10.65 -13.09 24.02
C ILE A 55 9.92 -12.85 22.69
N LEU A 56 10.03 -13.78 21.75
CA LEU A 56 9.36 -13.63 20.45
C LEU A 56 7.84 -13.63 20.59
N MET A 57 7.29 -14.47 21.46
CA MET A 57 5.86 -14.50 21.76
C MET A 57 5.37 -13.17 22.36
N LEU A 58 6.12 -12.60 23.32
CA LEU A 58 5.83 -11.28 23.88
C LEU A 58 5.91 -10.18 22.80
N GLN A 59 6.91 -10.24 21.92
CA GLN A 59 7.03 -9.29 20.81
C GLN A 59 5.85 -9.38 19.83
N TRP A 60 5.36 -10.58 19.53
CA TRP A 60 4.18 -10.74 18.68
C TRP A 60 2.94 -10.10 19.29
N VAL A 61 2.68 -10.32 20.58
CA VAL A 61 1.52 -9.69 21.24
C VAL A 61 1.69 -8.17 21.39
N LEU A 62 2.92 -7.66 21.54
CA LEU A 62 3.20 -6.23 21.64
C LEU A 62 3.09 -5.47 20.31
N PHE A 63 3.64 -6.04 19.23
CA PHE A 63 3.95 -5.30 18.00
C PHE A 63 3.15 -5.74 16.78
N ALA A 64 2.28 -6.74 16.92
CA ALA A 64 1.43 -7.17 15.82
C ALA A 64 0.51 -6.03 15.34
N LYS A 65 0.34 -5.92 14.02
CA LYS A 65 -0.53 -4.91 13.38
C LYS A 65 -2.03 -5.10 13.64
N ARG A 66 -2.40 -6.30 14.08
CA ARG A 66 -3.72 -6.63 14.64
C ARG A 66 -3.57 -7.73 15.69
N GLN A 67 -4.60 -7.91 16.50
CA GLN A 67 -4.66 -9.06 17.41
C GLN A 67 -4.57 -10.37 16.63
N LEU A 68 -3.73 -11.28 17.11
CA LEU A 68 -3.53 -12.62 16.55
C LEU A 68 -4.50 -13.61 17.17
N THR A 69 -4.79 -14.69 16.46
CA THR A 69 -5.36 -15.90 17.07
C THR A 69 -4.27 -16.73 17.77
N ALA A 70 -4.66 -17.66 18.64
CA ALA A 70 -3.74 -18.60 19.28
C ALA A 70 -2.95 -19.40 18.23
N LEU A 71 -3.66 -19.88 17.20
CA LEU A 71 -3.08 -20.63 16.10
C LEU A 71 -2.10 -19.77 15.27
N GLU A 72 -2.46 -18.51 14.99
CA GLU A 72 -1.55 -17.58 14.32
C GLU A 72 -0.31 -17.28 15.17
N LEU A 73 -0.47 -17.02 16.47
CA LEU A 73 0.66 -16.76 17.37
C LEU A 73 1.61 -17.96 17.43
N TYR A 74 1.07 -19.18 17.51
CA TYR A 74 1.85 -20.42 17.52
C TYR A 74 2.76 -20.52 16.28
N PHE A 75 2.18 -20.45 15.08
CA PHE A 75 2.95 -20.52 13.84
C PHE A 75 3.86 -19.30 13.61
N ALA A 76 3.46 -18.13 14.08
CA ALA A 76 4.29 -16.92 14.03
C ALA A 76 5.56 -17.07 14.88
N VAL A 77 5.45 -17.70 16.06
CA VAL A 77 6.60 -17.98 16.93
C VAL A 77 7.47 -19.08 16.32
N LEU A 78 6.89 -20.22 15.92
CA LEU A 78 7.62 -21.31 15.26
C LEU A 78 8.43 -20.82 14.07
N SER A 79 7.85 -19.91 13.27
CA SER A 79 8.56 -19.38 12.11
C SER A 79 9.89 -18.70 12.43
N GLY A 80 10.02 -18.10 13.62
CA GLY A 80 11.24 -17.40 14.05
C GLY A 80 12.21 -18.22 14.89
N VAL A 81 11.76 -19.31 15.53
CA VAL A 81 12.61 -20.11 16.45
C VAL A 81 12.89 -21.53 15.94
N GLU A 82 11.98 -22.13 15.19
CA GLU A 82 11.99 -23.54 14.77
C GLU A 82 11.57 -23.66 13.30
N SER A 83 12.10 -22.78 12.43
CA SER A 83 11.70 -22.69 11.01
C SER A 83 11.82 -23.99 10.19
N GLN A 84 12.55 -24.99 10.68
CA GLN A 84 12.67 -26.30 10.03
C GLN A 84 11.47 -27.22 10.28
N GLU A 85 10.71 -26.97 11.35
CA GLU A 85 9.52 -27.72 11.74
C GLU A 85 8.24 -27.11 11.15
N LEU A 86 8.35 -25.99 10.44
CA LEU A 86 7.24 -25.38 9.73
C LEU A 86 6.67 -26.33 8.66
N GLY A 87 5.38 -26.61 8.78
CA GLY A 87 4.60 -27.38 7.80
C GLY A 87 3.16 -26.88 7.71
N ALA A 88 2.33 -27.61 6.95
CA ALA A 88 0.88 -27.46 7.02
C ALA A 88 0.36 -27.81 8.42
N TYR A 89 -0.66 -27.09 8.88
CA TYR A 89 -1.34 -27.33 10.15
C TYR A 89 -1.99 -28.72 10.16
N ASP A 90 -1.57 -29.55 11.11
CA ASP A 90 -2.13 -30.86 11.41
C ASP A 90 -2.88 -30.82 12.75
N ARG A 91 -4.20 -30.65 12.65
CA ARG A 91 -5.13 -30.63 13.81
C ARG A 91 -5.08 -31.88 14.71
N PHE A 92 -4.48 -32.98 14.26
CA PHE A 92 -4.33 -34.19 15.07
C PHE A 92 -3.07 -34.16 15.94
N VAL A 93 -2.06 -33.40 15.52
CA VAL A 93 -0.81 -33.20 16.26
C VAL A 93 -0.87 -31.91 17.06
N GLU A 94 -1.28 -30.81 16.43
CA GLU A 94 -1.40 -29.49 17.05
C GLU A 94 -2.84 -29.23 17.52
N THR A 95 -3.25 -29.89 18.59
CA THR A 95 -4.59 -29.67 19.16
C THR A 95 -4.74 -28.28 19.77
N SER A 96 -5.97 -27.79 19.89
CA SER A 96 -6.27 -26.51 20.53
C SER A 96 -5.73 -26.44 21.96
N GLU A 97 -5.82 -27.54 22.70
CA GLU A 97 -5.32 -27.67 24.06
C GLU A 97 -3.79 -27.56 24.10
N ALA A 98 -3.09 -28.26 23.21
CA ALA A 98 -1.63 -28.21 23.12
C ALA A 98 -1.13 -26.81 22.75
N ILE A 99 -1.82 -26.11 21.84
CA ILE A 99 -1.49 -24.73 21.47
C ILE A 99 -1.73 -23.77 22.64
N GLN A 100 -2.83 -23.93 23.38
CA GLN A 100 -3.11 -23.12 24.56
C GLN A 100 -2.07 -23.37 25.67
N GLU A 101 -1.69 -24.62 25.89
CA GLU A 101 -0.64 -25.00 26.82
C GLU A 101 0.72 -24.41 26.41
N PHE A 102 1.06 -24.48 25.12
CA PHE A 102 2.25 -23.83 24.57
C PHE A 102 2.25 -22.32 24.88
N ILE A 103 1.17 -21.60 24.55
CA ILE A 103 1.09 -20.15 24.78
C ILE A 103 1.19 -19.83 26.28
N THR A 104 0.48 -20.54 27.14
CA THR A 104 0.44 -20.25 28.58
C THR A 104 1.75 -20.64 29.28
N SER A 105 2.38 -21.75 28.89
CA SER A 105 3.65 -22.20 29.43
C SER A 105 4.81 -21.28 29.01
N PHE A 106 4.98 -21.05 27.69
CA PHE A 106 6.09 -20.28 27.15
C PHE A 106 5.97 -18.77 27.42
N SER A 107 4.77 -18.22 27.56
CA SER A 107 4.58 -16.83 28.03
C SER A 107 4.74 -16.67 29.55
N LYS A 108 4.99 -17.76 30.28
CA LYS A 108 4.97 -17.82 31.75
C LYS A 108 3.67 -17.24 32.34
N GLY A 109 2.56 -17.42 31.63
CA GLY A 109 1.22 -17.00 32.05
C GLY A 109 0.94 -15.51 31.85
N LEU A 110 1.80 -14.75 31.15
CA LEU A 110 1.58 -13.34 30.81
C LEU A 110 0.57 -13.15 29.68
N ILE A 111 0.39 -14.17 28.85
CA ILE A 111 -0.54 -14.17 27.72
C ILE A 111 -1.68 -15.15 28.02
N GLU A 112 -2.89 -14.75 27.66
CA GLU A 112 -4.09 -15.59 27.71
C GLU A 112 -4.70 -15.78 26.32
N VAL A 113 -5.40 -16.90 26.17
CA VAL A 113 -6.23 -17.21 25.01
C VAL A 113 -7.69 -16.95 25.40
N LEU A 114 -8.35 -16.07 24.67
CA LEU A 114 -9.74 -15.71 24.88
C LEU A 114 -10.70 -16.74 24.29
N GLN A 115 -11.97 -16.67 24.68
CA GLN A 115 -13.02 -17.57 24.16
C GLN A 115 -13.15 -17.52 22.62
N ASN A 116 -12.88 -16.37 22.02
CA ASN A 116 -12.87 -16.18 20.56
C ASN A 116 -11.55 -16.63 19.89
N GLN A 117 -10.70 -17.37 20.60
CA GLN A 117 -9.38 -17.85 20.15
C GLN A 117 -8.35 -16.75 19.87
N SER A 118 -8.63 -15.49 20.22
CA SER A 118 -7.64 -14.40 20.14
C SER A 118 -6.71 -14.39 21.35
N VAL A 119 -5.49 -13.89 21.16
CA VAL A 119 -4.50 -13.78 22.23
C VAL A 119 -4.36 -12.34 22.73
N GLN A 120 -4.14 -12.16 24.02
CA GLN A 120 -3.82 -10.87 24.61
C GLN A 120 -2.97 -11.01 25.86
N PHE A 121 -2.41 -9.90 26.34
CA PHE A 121 -1.88 -9.85 27.69
C PHE A 121 -3.01 -9.97 28.71
N ILE A 122 -2.76 -10.72 29.78
CA ILE A 122 -3.70 -10.92 30.90
C ILE A 122 -4.11 -9.62 31.60
N HIS A 123 -3.33 -8.55 31.42
CA HIS A 123 -3.61 -7.24 31.97
C HIS A 123 -2.95 -6.14 31.13
N GLY A 124 -3.62 -5.01 30.96
CA GLY A 124 -3.11 -3.89 30.15
C GLY A 124 -1.78 -3.31 30.67
N SER A 125 -1.51 -3.43 31.97
CA SER A 125 -0.24 -2.96 32.56
C SER A 125 0.99 -3.76 32.13
N VAL A 126 0.82 -4.95 31.54
CA VAL A 126 1.95 -5.77 31.08
C VAL A 126 2.72 -5.06 29.97
N VAL A 127 2.01 -4.37 29.07
CA VAL A 127 2.62 -3.59 27.98
C VAL A 127 3.50 -2.48 28.55
N ASP A 128 2.93 -1.65 29.43
CA ASP A 128 3.66 -0.60 30.12
C ASP A 128 4.85 -1.15 30.89
N PHE A 129 4.67 -2.30 31.54
CA PHE A 129 5.71 -2.93 32.34
C PHE A 129 6.89 -3.38 31.47
N LEU A 130 6.65 -4.04 30.34
CA LEU A 130 7.67 -4.56 29.44
C LEU A 130 8.46 -3.44 28.75
N LEU A 131 7.79 -2.35 28.38
CA LEU A 131 8.39 -1.22 27.66
C LEU A 131 9.08 -0.20 28.58
N ARG A 132 8.63 -0.05 29.83
CA ARG A 132 9.28 0.82 30.81
C ARG A 132 10.59 0.22 31.33
N ASN A 133 11.51 1.09 31.76
CA ASN A 133 12.78 0.73 32.40
C ASN A 133 13.67 -0.23 31.60
N LYS A 134 13.52 -0.24 30.28
CA LYS A 134 14.29 -1.08 29.34
C LYS A 134 14.19 -2.59 29.64
N ARG A 135 13.08 -3.09 30.22
CA ARG A 135 13.00 -4.48 30.67
C ARG A 135 13.04 -5.50 29.54
N LEU A 136 12.33 -5.26 28.45
CA LEU A 136 12.40 -6.12 27.27
C LEU A 136 13.83 -6.15 26.69
N GLN A 137 14.56 -5.03 26.74
CA GLN A 137 15.97 -4.95 26.34
C GLN A 137 16.90 -5.69 27.30
N ARG A 138 16.62 -5.67 28.60
CA ARG A 138 17.41 -6.48 29.56
C ARG A 138 17.18 -7.97 29.31
N LEU A 139 15.97 -8.37 28.93
CA LEU A 139 15.67 -9.75 28.53
C LEU A 139 16.41 -10.12 27.26
N ASP A 140 16.36 -9.26 26.25
CA ASP A 140 17.04 -9.43 24.97
C ASP A 140 17.99 -8.26 24.70
N PRO A 141 19.28 -8.39 25.07
CA PRO A 141 20.27 -7.33 24.86
C PRO A 141 20.38 -6.89 23.39
N GLY A 142 19.99 -7.73 22.42
CA GLY A 142 19.94 -7.36 21.01
C GLY A 142 18.91 -6.27 20.69
N LEU A 143 18.04 -5.89 21.64
CA LEU A 143 17.06 -4.81 21.50
C LEU A 143 17.52 -3.48 22.13
N GLU A 144 18.72 -3.42 22.72
CA GLU A 144 19.17 -2.28 23.54
C GLU A 144 19.12 -0.94 22.81
N GLU A 145 19.58 -0.90 21.56
CA GLU A 145 19.61 0.31 20.75
C GLU A 145 18.21 0.75 20.32
N ASN A 146 17.35 -0.21 19.95
CA ASN A 146 16.08 0.08 19.30
C ASN A 146 15.08 -1.08 19.40
N VAL A 147 14.27 -1.10 20.47
CA VAL A 147 13.24 -2.13 20.66
C VAL A 147 12.25 -2.16 19.52
N ASN A 148 11.69 -1.00 19.15
CA ASN A 148 10.60 -0.93 18.18
C ASN A 148 11.06 -1.38 16.80
N GLY A 149 12.19 -0.82 16.33
CA GLY A 149 12.75 -1.17 15.03
C GLY A 149 13.18 -2.62 14.95
N THR A 150 13.96 -3.09 15.93
CA THR A 150 14.49 -4.46 15.94
C THR A 150 13.39 -5.50 16.10
N SER A 151 12.36 -5.21 16.91
CA SER A 151 11.20 -6.11 17.05
C SER A 151 10.42 -6.18 15.74
N HIS A 152 10.11 -5.05 15.09
CA HIS A 152 9.45 -5.08 13.79
C HIS A 152 10.29 -5.77 12.70
N ASP A 153 11.61 -5.62 12.71
CA ASP A 153 12.50 -6.32 11.79
C ASP A 153 12.46 -7.84 11.98
N ARG A 154 12.45 -8.29 13.24
CA ARG A 154 12.31 -9.70 13.60
C ARG A 154 10.96 -10.27 13.19
N LEU A 155 9.87 -9.53 13.44
CA LEU A 155 8.51 -9.91 13.03
C LEU A 155 8.40 -9.99 11.49
N ARG A 156 9.00 -9.04 10.76
CA ARG A 156 9.13 -9.07 9.30
C ARG A 156 9.85 -10.32 8.83
N ALA A 157 10.96 -10.70 9.48
CA ALA A 157 11.73 -11.90 9.14
C ALA A 157 10.91 -13.18 9.38
N CYS A 158 10.16 -13.27 10.46
CA CYS A 158 9.25 -14.38 10.75
C CYS A 158 8.17 -14.53 9.67
N CYS A 159 7.50 -13.43 9.30
CA CYS A 159 6.54 -13.43 8.18
C CYS A 159 7.19 -13.93 6.88
N MET A 160 8.42 -13.46 6.60
CA MET A 160 9.17 -13.86 5.41
C MET A 160 9.50 -15.35 5.42
N GLN A 161 9.99 -15.89 6.55
CA GLN A 161 10.27 -17.31 6.70
C GLN A 161 9.03 -18.16 6.45
N TYR A 162 7.88 -17.75 7.00
CA TYR A 162 6.61 -18.46 6.83
C TYR A 162 6.18 -18.54 5.36
N ILE A 163 6.16 -17.42 4.63
CA ILE A 163 5.76 -17.42 3.21
C ILE A 163 6.81 -18.06 2.29
N MET A 164 8.05 -18.21 2.76
CA MET A 164 9.13 -18.87 2.03
C MET A 164 9.16 -20.39 2.27
N MET A 165 8.29 -20.92 3.12
CA MET A 165 8.16 -22.35 3.35
C MET A 165 7.95 -23.13 2.04
N GLY A 166 8.80 -24.14 1.81
CA GLY A 166 8.86 -24.85 0.54
C GLY A 166 7.58 -25.63 0.19
N GLU A 167 6.96 -26.26 1.18
CA GLU A 167 5.69 -27.00 1.01
C GLU A 167 4.57 -26.07 0.54
N LEU A 168 4.35 -24.96 1.25
CA LEU A 168 3.37 -23.94 0.91
C LEU A 168 3.53 -23.46 -0.54
N TRP A 169 4.76 -23.17 -0.97
CA TRP A 169 4.99 -22.71 -2.34
C TRP A 169 4.63 -23.77 -3.40
N ARG A 170 4.92 -25.06 -3.13
CA ARG A 170 4.55 -26.14 -4.05
C ARG A 170 3.04 -26.26 -4.20
N VAL A 171 2.29 -26.12 -3.11
CA VAL A 171 0.81 -26.17 -3.11
C VAL A 171 0.24 -25.03 -3.95
N VAL A 172 0.74 -23.81 -3.75
CA VAL A 172 0.29 -22.62 -4.50
C VAL A 172 0.59 -22.74 -5.98
N VAL A 173 1.81 -23.14 -6.37
CA VAL A 173 2.21 -23.25 -7.78
C VAL A 173 1.46 -24.35 -8.53
N ARG A 174 1.15 -25.47 -7.87
CA ARG A 174 0.38 -26.57 -8.48
C ARG A 174 -1.11 -26.24 -8.66
N GLY A 175 -1.60 -25.16 -8.02
CA GLY A 175 -3.03 -24.84 -7.98
C GLY A 175 -3.85 -25.94 -7.29
N SER A 176 -3.23 -26.74 -6.43
CA SER A 176 -3.83 -27.95 -5.85
C SER A 176 -4.82 -27.65 -4.72
N GLU A 177 -4.86 -26.41 -4.22
CA GLU A 177 -5.77 -26.00 -3.16
C GLU A 177 -6.54 -24.73 -3.50
N ARG A 178 -7.82 -24.70 -3.10
CA ARG A 178 -8.62 -23.48 -3.10
C ARG A 178 -8.07 -22.52 -2.03
N ARG A 179 -8.20 -21.21 -2.26
CA ARG A 179 -7.77 -20.16 -1.32
C ARG A 179 -8.28 -20.37 0.11
N THR A 180 -9.51 -20.87 0.28
CA THR A 180 -10.10 -21.18 1.59
C THR A 180 -9.36 -22.30 2.33
N ASN A 181 -8.83 -23.29 1.60
CA ASN A 181 -8.09 -24.41 2.19
C ASN A 181 -6.69 -23.95 2.60
N LEU A 182 -6.05 -23.11 1.78
CA LEU A 182 -4.76 -22.51 2.13
C LEU A 182 -4.83 -21.75 3.45
N THR A 183 -5.89 -20.98 3.70
CA THR A 183 -6.03 -20.22 4.95
C THR A 183 -6.31 -21.10 6.18
N ILE A 184 -6.83 -22.32 5.97
CA ILE A 184 -7.07 -23.28 7.05
C ILE A 184 -5.79 -24.07 7.35
N ASN A 185 -5.12 -24.55 6.30
CA ASN A 185 -3.90 -25.36 6.40
C ASN A 185 -2.67 -24.53 6.75
N TYR A 186 -2.70 -23.22 6.48
CA TYR A 186 -1.61 -22.29 6.81
C TYR A 186 -2.15 -21.09 7.59
N PRO A 187 -2.41 -21.25 8.89
CA PRO A 187 -3.17 -20.28 9.68
C PRO A 187 -2.54 -18.89 9.75
N PHE A 188 -1.20 -18.82 9.75
CA PHE A 188 -0.46 -17.55 9.82
C PHE A 188 -0.29 -16.88 8.45
N LEU A 189 -0.69 -17.55 7.35
CA LEU A 189 -0.43 -17.11 5.98
C LEU A 189 -1.01 -15.72 5.69
N VAL A 190 -2.27 -15.50 6.09
CA VAL A 190 -2.95 -14.23 5.82
C VAL A 190 -2.20 -13.10 6.51
N TYR A 191 -1.94 -13.24 7.82
CA TYR A 191 -1.22 -12.22 8.57
C TYR A 191 0.17 -11.96 7.97
N ALA A 192 0.95 -13.01 7.76
CA ALA A 192 2.30 -12.90 7.23
C ALA A 192 2.32 -12.17 5.88
N SER A 193 1.39 -12.52 4.99
CA SER A 193 1.29 -11.93 3.66
C SER A 193 0.82 -10.48 3.67
N SER A 194 -0.14 -10.13 4.54
CA SER A 194 -0.72 -8.79 4.60
C SER A 194 0.21 -7.78 5.28
N TYR A 195 0.95 -8.19 6.32
CA TYR A 195 1.64 -7.26 7.23
C TYR A 195 3.17 -7.31 7.18
N LEU A 196 3.78 -8.18 6.36
CA LEU A 196 5.25 -8.25 6.23
C LEU A 196 5.86 -6.90 5.84
N LEU A 197 5.31 -6.25 4.82
CA LEU A 197 5.81 -4.94 4.38
C LEU A 197 5.50 -3.82 5.37
N ASP A 198 4.41 -3.92 6.14
CA ASP A 198 4.10 -2.97 7.21
C ASP A 198 5.08 -3.08 8.39
N HIS A 199 5.59 -4.28 8.65
CA HIS A 199 6.68 -4.50 9.60
C HIS A 199 8.01 -3.99 9.05
N ALA A 200 8.32 -4.25 7.77
CA ALA A 200 9.52 -3.72 7.11
C ALA A 200 9.56 -2.18 7.14
N GLU A 201 8.45 -1.53 6.79
CA GLU A 201 8.32 -0.06 6.82
C GLU A 201 8.42 0.48 8.25
N ALA A 202 7.82 -0.20 9.24
CA ALA A 202 7.94 0.22 10.63
C ALA A 202 9.36 0.09 11.18
N ALA A 203 10.09 -0.96 10.78
CA ALA A 203 11.51 -1.14 11.12
C ALA A 203 12.39 -0.07 10.43
N GLN A 204 12.19 0.16 9.13
CA GLN A 204 12.94 1.16 8.37
C GLN A 204 12.74 2.58 8.92
N ARG A 205 11.52 2.93 9.34
CA ARG A 205 11.21 4.23 9.97
C ARG A 205 11.98 4.44 11.29
N GLN A 206 12.32 3.34 11.97
CA GLN A 206 13.13 3.35 13.19
C GLN A 206 14.63 3.20 12.88
N CYS A 207 15.08 3.45 11.64
CA CYS A 207 16.48 3.32 11.23
C CYS A 207 17.06 1.89 11.26
N VAL A 208 16.21 0.86 11.21
CA VAL A 208 16.65 -0.52 10.98
C VAL A 208 16.56 -0.83 9.49
N GLU A 209 17.72 -0.80 8.82
CA GLU A 209 17.81 -0.90 7.36
C GLU A 209 17.31 -2.25 6.81
N GLN A 210 16.39 -2.20 5.85
CA GLN A 210 15.78 -3.39 5.24
C GLN A 210 16.62 -3.99 4.10
N ARG A 211 17.96 -4.05 4.26
CA ARG A 211 18.88 -4.60 3.24
C ARG A 211 18.52 -6.03 2.87
N ALA A 212 18.24 -6.85 3.89
CA ALA A 212 17.88 -8.26 3.69
C ALA A 212 16.63 -8.42 2.82
N LEU A 213 15.66 -7.50 2.90
CA LEU A 213 14.46 -7.53 2.07
C LEU A 213 14.77 -7.18 0.60
N LEU A 214 15.64 -6.19 0.36
CA LEU A 214 15.99 -5.75 -0.99
C LEU A 214 16.97 -6.70 -1.70
N GLN A 215 17.76 -7.46 -0.95
CA GLN A 215 18.75 -8.43 -1.49
C GLN A 215 18.17 -9.82 -1.75
N GLN A 216 16.85 -10.00 -1.62
CA GLN A 216 16.19 -11.25 -1.94
C GLN A 216 16.36 -11.60 -3.42
N SER A 217 16.41 -12.90 -3.74
CA SER A 217 16.50 -13.34 -5.12
C SER A 217 15.24 -12.94 -5.91
N PRO A 218 15.30 -12.84 -7.25
CA PRO A 218 14.12 -12.57 -8.07
C PRO A 218 12.96 -13.54 -7.81
N GLU A 219 13.25 -14.81 -7.50
CA GLU A 219 12.24 -15.80 -7.15
C GLU A 219 11.58 -15.50 -5.79
N GLN A 220 12.37 -15.10 -4.79
CA GLN A 220 11.85 -14.74 -3.46
C GLN A 220 10.99 -13.47 -3.52
N LEU A 221 11.41 -12.45 -4.27
CA LEU A 221 10.60 -11.24 -4.51
C LEU A 221 9.30 -11.57 -5.25
N ARG A 222 9.37 -12.45 -6.26
CA ARG A 222 8.18 -12.95 -6.95
C ARG A 222 7.22 -13.66 -5.99
N ARG A 223 7.75 -14.51 -5.11
CA ARG A 223 6.94 -15.24 -4.12
C ARG A 223 6.29 -14.29 -3.11
N LEU A 224 7.07 -13.37 -2.53
CA LEU A 224 6.58 -12.32 -1.64
C LEU A 224 5.38 -11.60 -2.25
N LYS A 225 5.54 -11.19 -3.51
CA LYS A 225 4.50 -10.49 -4.25
C LYS A 225 3.26 -11.32 -4.50
N VAL A 226 3.41 -12.59 -4.90
CA VAL A 226 2.25 -13.48 -5.10
C VAL A 226 1.39 -13.55 -3.84
N PHE A 227 2.01 -13.67 -2.68
CA PHE A 227 1.30 -13.69 -1.41
C PHE A 227 0.72 -12.33 -1.02
N HIS A 228 1.50 -11.27 -1.17
CA HIS A 228 1.05 -9.89 -0.95
C HIS A 228 -0.17 -9.54 -1.82
N ASP A 229 -0.19 -9.91 -3.11
CA ASP A 229 -1.31 -9.63 -4.00
C ASP A 229 -2.52 -10.52 -3.71
N ALA A 230 -2.27 -11.76 -3.26
CA ALA A 230 -3.34 -12.70 -2.90
C ALA A 230 -4.05 -12.30 -1.60
N PHE A 231 -3.33 -11.78 -0.60
CA PHE A 231 -3.85 -11.59 0.76
C PHE A 231 -3.71 -10.16 1.31
N GLY A 232 -3.14 -9.23 0.55
CA GLY A 232 -3.01 -7.83 0.94
C GLY A 232 -4.36 -7.11 1.05
N ASN A 233 -4.43 -6.13 1.96
CA ASN A 233 -5.62 -5.33 2.24
C ASN A 233 -5.78 -4.19 1.21
N HIS A 234 -5.89 -4.50 -0.09
CA HIS A 234 -5.79 -3.50 -1.16
C HIS A 234 -7.09 -3.37 -1.95
N THR A 235 -7.52 -2.12 -2.19
CA THR A 235 -8.70 -1.77 -2.98
C THR A 235 -8.42 -1.89 -4.49
N ASP A 236 -8.42 -3.14 -4.97
CA ASP A 236 -8.68 -3.67 -6.33
C ASP A 236 -8.07 -3.01 -7.61
N SER A 237 -7.32 -1.91 -7.54
CA SER A 237 -6.70 -1.26 -8.71
C SER A 237 -5.18 -1.47 -8.83
N SER A 238 -4.54 -2.07 -7.81
CA SER A 238 -3.09 -2.27 -7.71
C SER A 238 -2.61 -3.71 -7.97
N ARG A 239 -3.52 -4.63 -8.34
CA ARG A 239 -3.14 -6.01 -8.67
C ARG A 239 -2.40 -6.05 -9.99
N CYS A 240 -1.10 -6.34 -9.94
CA CYS A 240 -0.26 -6.29 -11.12
C CYS A 240 0.66 -7.48 -11.08
N ARG A 241 0.35 -8.54 -11.83
CA ARG A 241 1.19 -9.75 -11.90
C ARG A 241 2.66 -9.44 -12.17
N ASP A 242 2.95 -8.30 -12.81
CA ASP A 242 4.30 -7.88 -13.21
C ASP A 242 4.84 -6.61 -12.53
N ALA A 243 4.12 -6.02 -11.55
CA ALA A 243 4.70 -4.94 -10.73
C ALA A 243 6.03 -5.30 -10.04
N GLY A 244 7.02 -4.42 -10.15
CA GLY A 244 8.26 -4.54 -9.39
C GLY A 244 8.10 -4.10 -7.92
N ILE A 245 9.09 -4.41 -7.09
CA ILE A 245 9.01 -4.18 -5.63
C ILE A 245 8.94 -2.69 -5.28
N LEU A 246 9.61 -1.82 -6.04
CA LEU A 246 9.56 -0.38 -5.83
C LEU A 246 8.17 0.17 -6.12
N TYR A 247 7.51 -0.35 -7.16
CA TYR A 247 6.11 -0.01 -7.46
C TYR A 247 5.19 -0.38 -6.29
N VAL A 248 5.36 -1.59 -5.72
CA VAL A 248 4.58 -2.02 -4.55
C VAL A 248 4.79 -1.10 -3.36
N PHE A 249 6.02 -0.67 -3.08
CA PHE A 249 6.28 0.27 -1.99
C PHE A 249 5.59 1.62 -2.21
N MET A 250 5.67 2.13 -3.43
CA MET A 250 5.08 3.41 -3.80
C MET A 250 3.55 3.36 -3.82
N SER A 251 2.93 2.23 -4.19
CA SER A 251 1.46 2.13 -4.22
C SER A 251 0.85 2.14 -2.82
N HIS A 252 1.56 1.60 -1.82
CA HIS A 252 1.11 1.49 -0.43
C HIS A 252 1.68 2.57 0.51
N ASP A 253 2.30 3.61 -0.05
CA ASP A 253 2.83 4.76 0.71
C ASP A 253 3.87 4.36 1.77
N TYR A 254 4.68 3.34 1.47
CA TYR A 254 5.83 2.95 2.29
C TYR A 254 7.01 3.89 2.08
N HIS A 255 6.86 5.15 2.53
CA HIS A 255 7.81 6.23 2.27
C HIS A 255 9.24 5.92 2.73
N SER A 256 9.40 5.25 3.87
CA SER A 256 10.73 4.93 4.40
C SER A 256 11.39 3.86 3.54
N LEU A 257 10.65 2.83 3.13
CA LEU A 257 11.11 1.81 2.19
C LEU A 257 11.41 2.39 0.81
N VAL A 258 10.60 3.30 0.27
CA VAL A 258 10.86 3.95 -1.03
C VAL A 258 12.18 4.74 -0.98
N ARG A 259 12.37 5.57 0.06
CA ARG A 259 13.61 6.35 0.22
C ARG A 259 14.83 5.46 0.37
N PHE A 260 14.71 4.40 1.16
CA PHE A 260 15.80 3.44 1.36
C PHE A 260 16.09 2.64 0.07
N ALA A 261 15.07 2.14 -0.61
CA ALA A 261 15.23 1.44 -1.89
C ALA A 261 15.97 2.30 -2.91
N LEU A 262 15.56 3.55 -3.09
CA LEU A 262 16.18 4.50 -4.01
C LEU A 262 17.58 4.97 -3.58
N SER A 263 17.93 4.89 -2.29
CA SER A 263 19.29 5.18 -1.82
C SER A 263 20.27 4.05 -2.14
N THR A 264 19.77 2.82 -2.33
CA THR A 264 20.55 1.68 -2.79
C THR A 264 20.62 1.58 -4.32
N ASN A 265 21.53 0.76 -4.84
CA ASN A 265 21.61 0.42 -6.27
C ASN A 265 20.87 -0.90 -6.61
N GLY A 266 20.04 -1.41 -5.70
CA GLY A 266 19.47 -2.75 -5.79
C GLY A 266 18.06 -2.84 -6.40
N VAL A 267 17.47 -1.71 -6.79
CA VAL A 267 16.11 -1.66 -7.34
C VAL A 267 16.10 -1.08 -8.75
N ASP A 268 15.22 -1.60 -9.60
CA ASP A 268 15.00 -1.05 -10.93
C ASP A 268 14.09 0.19 -10.82
N VAL A 269 14.64 1.36 -11.14
CA VAL A 269 13.91 2.63 -11.13
C VAL A 269 12.93 2.77 -12.31
N ASN A 270 12.91 1.80 -13.21
CA ASN A 270 11.93 1.66 -14.28
C ASN A 270 10.91 0.56 -14.00
N ASP A 271 10.81 0.11 -12.74
CA ASP A 271 9.82 -0.87 -12.29
C ASP A 271 8.43 -0.58 -12.88
N LEU A 272 7.90 -1.57 -13.58
CA LEU A 272 6.57 -1.50 -14.18
C LEU A 272 5.50 -1.77 -13.12
N GLY A 273 4.24 -1.44 -13.42
CA GLY A 273 3.10 -1.78 -12.58
C GLY A 273 1.79 -1.10 -12.97
N GLY A 274 0.74 -1.91 -13.08
CA GLY A 274 -0.66 -1.50 -12.88
C GLY A 274 -1.24 -0.41 -13.73
N PHE A 275 -2.17 0.31 -13.11
CA PHE A 275 -2.89 1.40 -13.74
C PHE A 275 -1.96 2.50 -14.26
N TYR A 276 -0.84 2.75 -13.58
CA TYR A 276 0.11 3.80 -13.96
C TYR A 276 1.22 3.31 -14.90
N GLY A 277 1.37 2.01 -15.16
CA GLY A 277 2.40 1.50 -16.06
C GLY A 277 3.80 1.40 -15.47
N ASN A 278 4.31 2.44 -14.79
CA ASN A 278 5.62 2.43 -14.12
C ASN A 278 5.68 3.34 -12.87
N VAL A 279 6.77 3.26 -12.12
CA VAL A 279 6.99 4.02 -10.88
C VAL A 279 7.03 5.55 -11.08
N LEU A 280 7.61 6.05 -12.17
CA LEU A 280 7.67 7.50 -12.44
C LEU A 280 6.28 8.07 -12.74
N GLN A 281 5.46 7.32 -13.48
CA GLN A 281 4.06 7.67 -13.72
C GLN A 281 3.24 7.66 -12.42
N LEU A 282 3.43 6.65 -11.56
CA LEU A 282 2.78 6.56 -10.25
C LEU A 282 3.15 7.75 -9.35
N ALA A 283 4.45 8.09 -9.23
CA ALA A 283 4.90 9.24 -8.45
C ALA A 283 4.29 10.56 -8.96
N SER A 284 4.26 10.72 -10.28
CA SER A 284 3.72 11.90 -10.96
C SER A 284 2.22 12.07 -10.70
N ALA A 285 1.46 10.97 -10.77
CA ALA A 285 0.03 10.98 -10.49
C ALA A 285 -0.30 11.19 -9.00
N LYS A 286 0.51 10.62 -8.09
CA LYS A 286 0.38 10.86 -6.64
C LYS A 286 0.77 12.29 -6.24
N GLY A 287 1.44 13.04 -7.12
CA GLY A 287 1.89 14.39 -6.81
C GLY A 287 3.08 14.46 -5.88
N ASN A 288 3.91 13.40 -5.83
CA ASN A 288 5.07 13.33 -4.95
C ASN A 288 6.31 13.82 -5.71
N LYS A 289 6.52 15.14 -5.71
CA LYS A 289 7.58 15.80 -6.47
C LYS A 289 8.96 15.33 -6.06
N GLU A 290 9.22 15.15 -4.77
CA GLU A 290 10.51 14.70 -4.26
C GLU A 290 10.87 13.30 -4.79
N THR A 291 9.87 12.40 -4.88
CA THR A 291 10.08 11.07 -5.45
C THR A 291 10.30 11.12 -6.96
N VAL A 292 9.60 12.02 -7.69
CA VAL A 292 9.85 12.25 -9.12
C VAL A 292 11.30 12.70 -9.34
N GLU A 293 11.76 13.71 -8.59
CA GLU A 293 13.14 14.22 -8.68
C GLU A 293 14.17 13.10 -8.41
N LEU A 294 13.95 12.31 -7.35
CA LEU A 294 14.86 11.22 -7.01
C LEU A 294 14.88 10.11 -8.06
N LEU A 295 13.73 9.74 -8.63
CA LEU A 295 13.66 8.75 -9.71
C LEU A 295 14.42 9.22 -10.96
N LEU A 296 14.24 10.47 -11.36
CA LEU A 296 14.94 11.05 -12.52
C LEU A 296 16.46 11.12 -12.28
N GLN A 297 16.89 11.54 -11.09
CA GLN A 297 18.31 11.53 -10.70
C GLN A 297 18.94 10.14 -10.77
N LYS A 298 18.14 9.09 -10.55
CA LYS A 298 18.56 7.69 -10.61
C LYS A 298 18.44 7.06 -11.99
N GLY A 299 18.03 7.82 -13.01
CA GLY A 299 17.98 7.38 -14.40
C GLY A 299 16.66 6.71 -14.80
N ALA A 300 15.55 7.03 -14.13
CA ALA A 300 14.22 6.65 -14.62
C ALA A 300 13.99 7.22 -16.02
N ASN A 301 13.46 6.40 -16.93
CA ASN A 301 13.14 6.81 -18.29
C ASN A 301 11.95 7.77 -18.29
N ILE A 302 12.23 9.06 -18.47
CA ILE A 302 11.26 10.14 -18.44
C ILE A 302 10.15 10.00 -19.49
N ASN A 303 10.45 9.38 -20.62
CA ASN A 303 9.53 9.17 -21.75
C ASN A 303 8.98 7.74 -21.82
N ALA A 304 9.13 6.94 -20.75
CA ALA A 304 8.59 5.59 -20.72
C ALA A 304 7.07 5.60 -20.86
N LEU A 305 6.59 4.94 -21.93
CA LEU A 305 5.17 4.79 -22.21
C LEU A 305 4.59 3.55 -21.52
N GLY A 306 3.33 3.65 -21.07
CA GLY A 306 2.61 2.57 -20.40
C GLY A 306 1.40 3.07 -19.61
N GLY A 307 0.65 2.11 -19.03
CA GLY A 307 -0.48 2.40 -18.15
C GLY A 307 -1.63 3.16 -18.82
N HIS A 308 -2.55 3.64 -17.99
CA HIS A 308 -3.74 4.38 -18.40
C HIS A 308 -3.42 5.78 -18.91
N TYR A 309 -2.39 6.44 -18.35
CA TYR A 309 -2.07 7.83 -18.69
C TYR A 309 -1.15 7.98 -19.90
N GLY A 310 -0.30 6.99 -20.20
CA GLY A 310 0.70 7.09 -21.25
C GLY A 310 2.09 7.29 -20.68
N SER A 311 2.40 8.45 -20.11
CA SER A 311 3.72 8.86 -19.59
C SER A 311 3.58 9.64 -18.29
N ALA A 312 4.72 9.94 -17.66
CA ALA A 312 4.75 10.71 -16.42
C ALA A 312 4.18 12.12 -16.62
N LEU A 313 4.46 12.75 -17.77
CA LEU A 313 3.98 14.09 -18.10
C LEU A 313 2.45 14.10 -18.27
N GLN A 314 1.90 13.10 -18.96
CA GLN A 314 0.46 12.95 -19.14
C GLN A 314 -0.24 12.62 -17.81
N ALA A 315 0.37 11.78 -16.97
CA ALA A 315 -0.12 11.47 -15.63
C ALA A 315 -0.21 12.74 -14.76
N ALA A 316 0.89 13.49 -14.62
CA ALA A 316 0.92 14.75 -13.86
C ALA A 316 -0.10 15.78 -14.39
N SER A 317 -0.26 15.85 -15.71
CA SER A 317 -1.20 16.75 -16.37
C SER A 317 -2.65 16.37 -16.09
N ALA A 318 -2.98 15.08 -16.12
CA ALA A 318 -4.32 14.56 -15.85
C ALA A 318 -4.80 14.70 -14.39
N VAL A 319 -3.86 14.88 -13.45
CA VAL A 319 -4.15 15.14 -12.03
C VAL A 319 -3.85 16.58 -11.60
N GLY A 320 -3.41 17.44 -12.52
CA GLY A 320 -3.25 18.88 -12.29
C GLY A 320 -2.01 19.27 -11.48
N LYS A 321 -0.98 18.43 -11.43
CA LYS A 321 0.26 18.66 -10.67
C LYS A 321 1.24 19.52 -11.47
N LYS A 322 0.93 20.82 -11.55
CA LYS A 322 1.65 21.80 -12.38
C LYS A 322 3.16 21.86 -12.09
N ASP A 323 3.55 21.82 -10.83
CA ASP A 323 4.94 21.80 -10.39
C ASP A 323 5.73 20.57 -10.89
N ILE A 324 5.07 19.42 -10.99
CA ILE A 324 5.64 18.20 -11.58
C ILE A 324 5.65 18.29 -13.11
N VAL A 325 4.63 18.88 -13.73
CA VAL A 325 4.62 19.14 -15.18
C VAL A 325 5.79 20.05 -15.57
N GLU A 326 6.00 21.14 -14.84
CA GLU A 326 7.13 22.05 -15.03
C GLU A 326 8.48 21.34 -14.86
N LEU A 327 8.62 20.51 -13.81
CA LEU A 327 9.81 19.70 -13.58
C LEU A 327 10.07 18.75 -14.74
N LEU A 328 9.10 17.92 -15.14
CA LEU A 328 9.28 16.91 -16.19
C LEU A 328 9.65 17.56 -17.53
N ILE A 329 9.03 18.68 -17.89
CA ILE A 329 9.38 19.41 -19.12
C ILE A 329 10.81 19.94 -19.05
N ARG A 330 11.22 20.51 -17.91
CA ARG A 330 12.59 21.00 -17.70
C ARG A 330 13.63 19.87 -17.81
N GLU A 331 13.30 18.67 -17.34
CA GLU A 331 14.16 17.48 -17.40
C GLU A 331 14.09 16.74 -18.76
N GLY A 332 13.39 17.29 -19.76
CA GLY A 332 13.40 16.78 -21.14
C GLY A 332 12.28 15.81 -21.51
N ALA A 333 11.15 15.83 -20.80
CA ALA A 333 9.98 15.05 -21.19
C ALA A 333 9.46 15.48 -22.58
N GLU A 334 9.08 14.50 -23.40
CA GLU A 334 8.47 14.73 -24.70
C GLU A 334 7.07 15.34 -24.55
N ILE A 335 6.99 16.65 -24.77
CA ILE A 335 5.80 17.48 -24.52
C ILE A 335 4.58 17.02 -25.33
N ASP A 336 4.79 16.69 -26.60
CA ASP A 336 3.75 16.29 -27.55
C ASP A 336 3.67 14.76 -27.74
N ALA A 337 4.28 13.98 -26.84
CA ALA A 337 4.14 12.53 -26.86
C ALA A 337 2.66 12.14 -26.80
N ASN A 338 2.28 11.13 -27.58
CA ASN A 338 0.92 10.61 -27.64
C ASN A 338 0.88 9.23 -26.96
N GLY A 339 -0.06 9.03 -26.04
CA GLY A 339 -0.19 7.77 -25.31
C GLY A 339 -1.38 7.73 -24.37
N GLY A 340 -1.68 6.53 -23.86
CA GLY A 340 -2.74 6.29 -22.89
C GLY A 340 -4.14 6.68 -23.36
N HIS A 341 -5.04 6.88 -22.39
CA HIS A 341 -6.46 7.19 -22.61
C HIS A 341 -6.68 8.60 -23.16
N TYR A 342 -5.84 9.57 -22.75
CA TYR A 342 -6.06 10.99 -23.02
C TYR A 342 -5.32 11.51 -24.26
N GLY A 343 -4.22 10.86 -24.67
CA GLY A 343 -3.31 11.40 -25.68
C GLY A 343 -2.18 12.21 -25.03
N THR A 344 -1.88 13.40 -25.57
CA THR A 344 -0.90 14.37 -25.06
C THR A 344 -1.21 14.90 -23.66
N ALA A 345 -0.20 15.53 -23.05
CA ALA A 345 -0.32 16.23 -21.78
C ALA A 345 -1.40 17.34 -21.81
N LEU A 346 -1.49 18.08 -22.91
CA LEU A 346 -2.49 19.15 -23.08
C LEU A 346 -3.91 18.59 -23.16
N GLN A 347 -4.12 17.49 -23.90
CA GLN A 347 -5.42 16.80 -23.93
C GLN A 347 -5.81 16.27 -22.55
N ALA A 348 -4.86 15.68 -21.82
CA ALA A 348 -5.08 15.17 -20.47
C ALA A 348 -5.50 16.27 -19.48
N ALA A 349 -4.79 17.39 -19.45
CA ALA A 349 -5.12 18.54 -18.61
C ALA A 349 -6.48 19.15 -18.99
N SER A 350 -6.79 19.23 -20.29
CA SER A 350 -8.06 19.76 -20.81
C SER A 350 -9.25 18.88 -20.44
N ALA A 351 -9.16 17.57 -20.64
CA ALA A 351 -10.20 16.61 -20.27
C ALA A 351 -10.51 16.67 -18.76
N ARG A 352 -9.48 16.95 -17.95
CA ARG A 352 -9.56 16.96 -16.49
C ARG A 352 -9.71 18.36 -15.89
N ARG A 353 -9.95 19.37 -16.72
CA ARG A 353 -10.28 20.75 -16.32
C ARG A 353 -9.16 21.49 -15.57
N HIS A 354 -7.90 21.09 -15.74
CA HIS A 354 -6.75 21.66 -15.04
C HIS A 354 -6.20 22.91 -15.73
N LYS A 355 -6.93 24.03 -15.59
CA LYS A 355 -6.64 25.32 -16.21
C LYS A 355 -5.17 25.76 -16.09
N SER A 356 -4.60 25.71 -14.89
CA SER A 356 -3.22 26.19 -14.65
C SER A 356 -2.14 25.39 -15.39
N VAL A 357 -2.40 24.11 -15.65
CA VAL A 357 -1.54 23.24 -16.46
C VAL A 357 -1.74 23.54 -17.95
N VAL A 358 -2.99 23.72 -18.39
CA VAL A 358 -3.31 24.13 -19.77
C VAL A 358 -2.61 25.44 -20.14
N GLU A 359 -2.72 26.47 -19.30
CA GLU A 359 -2.05 27.76 -19.51
C GLU A 359 -0.52 27.61 -19.64
N TYR A 360 0.07 26.77 -18.79
CA TYR A 360 1.51 26.53 -18.83
C TYR A 360 1.93 25.81 -20.12
N LEU A 361 1.20 24.75 -20.50
CA LEU A 361 1.46 23.98 -21.72
C LEU A 361 1.34 24.85 -22.98
N ILE A 362 0.30 25.69 -23.08
CA ILE A 362 0.17 26.68 -24.17
C ILE A 362 1.38 27.62 -24.20
N ARG A 363 1.84 28.11 -23.03
CA ARG A 363 2.98 29.02 -22.94
C ARG A 363 4.29 28.39 -23.41
N VAL A 364 4.50 27.09 -23.18
CA VAL A 364 5.69 26.36 -23.67
C VAL A 364 5.56 25.88 -25.12
N ARG A 365 4.54 26.37 -25.85
CA ARG A 365 4.32 26.15 -27.29
C ARG A 365 4.15 24.69 -27.70
N THR A 366 3.39 23.91 -26.91
CA THR A 366 2.94 22.56 -27.33
C THR A 366 2.17 22.61 -28.65
N ASN A 367 2.09 21.49 -29.37
CA ASN A 367 1.19 21.39 -30.51
C ASN A 367 -0.28 21.37 -30.02
N ILE A 368 -0.92 22.54 -29.97
CA ILE A 368 -2.31 22.72 -29.50
C ILE A 368 -3.32 21.91 -30.35
N ASN A 369 -2.97 21.63 -31.61
CA ASN A 369 -3.80 20.91 -32.56
C ASN A 369 -3.37 19.44 -32.71
N ALA A 370 -2.59 18.90 -31.76
CA ALA A 370 -2.24 17.49 -31.74
C ALA A 370 -3.51 16.63 -31.72
N GLN A 371 -3.48 15.58 -32.55
CA GLN A 371 -4.54 14.60 -32.73
C GLN A 371 -4.15 13.29 -32.05
N GLY A 372 -5.11 12.63 -31.40
CA GLY A 372 -4.90 11.38 -30.68
C GLY A 372 -5.72 11.24 -29.40
N GLY A 373 -5.49 10.13 -28.70
CA GLY A 373 -6.30 9.73 -27.54
C GLY A 373 -7.78 9.52 -27.88
N ASN A 374 -8.61 9.29 -26.87
CA ASN A 374 -10.04 9.02 -27.09
C ASN A 374 -10.84 10.27 -27.48
N TYR A 375 -10.35 11.45 -27.13
CA TYR A 375 -11.06 12.72 -27.34
C TYR A 375 -10.68 13.43 -28.64
N GLY A 376 -9.59 13.05 -29.31
CA GLY A 376 -9.12 13.67 -30.55
C GLY A 376 -8.17 14.83 -30.32
N THR A 377 -8.62 16.00 -29.89
CA THR A 377 -7.81 17.21 -29.65
C THR A 377 -8.02 17.77 -28.24
N ALA A 378 -7.15 18.67 -27.79
CA ALA A 378 -7.33 19.32 -26.49
C ALA A 378 -8.64 20.13 -26.42
N LEU A 379 -9.05 20.75 -27.53
CA LEU A 379 -10.31 21.49 -27.62
C LEU A 379 -11.51 20.56 -27.48
N GLN A 380 -11.53 19.44 -28.23
CA GLN A 380 -12.57 18.42 -28.11
C GLN A 380 -12.64 17.83 -26.69
N ALA A 381 -11.49 17.56 -26.07
CA ALA A 381 -11.41 17.10 -24.69
C ALA A 381 -12.01 18.11 -23.69
N ALA A 382 -11.68 19.40 -23.81
CA ALA A 382 -12.23 20.46 -22.97
C ALA A 382 -13.75 20.65 -23.20
N SER A 383 -14.20 20.51 -24.46
CA SER A 383 -15.61 20.59 -24.83
C SER A 383 -16.42 19.42 -24.27
N ALA A 384 -15.91 18.19 -24.34
CA ALA A 384 -16.51 17.03 -23.70
C ALA A 384 -16.51 17.17 -22.17
N ALA A 385 -15.50 17.82 -21.60
CA ALA A 385 -15.48 18.15 -20.18
C ALA A 385 -16.43 19.30 -19.81
N GLY A 386 -17.01 20.03 -20.76
CA GLY A 386 -17.91 21.16 -20.51
C GLY A 386 -17.24 22.36 -19.81
N ASN A 387 -15.92 22.52 -19.93
CA ASN A 387 -15.17 23.59 -19.25
C ASN A 387 -14.96 24.78 -20.19
N LYS A 388 -15.76 25.83 -20.02
CA LYS A 388 -15.73 27.04 -20.86
C LYS A 388 -14.40 27.77 -20.78
N GLU A 389 -13.81 27.88 -19.59
CA GLU A 389 -12.57 28.62 -19.38
C GLU A 389 -11.39 27.97 -20.11
N VAL A 390 -11.31 26.63 -20.08
CA VAL A 390 -10.27 25.89 -20.80
C VAL A 390 -10.52 25.96 -22.32
N VAL A 391 -11.78 25.87 -22.77
CA VAL A 391 -12.11 26.05 -24.19
C VAL A 391 -11.69 27.43 -24.68
N GLN A 392 -11.98 28.48 -23.92
CA GLN A 392 -11.58 29.86 -24.22
C GLN A 392 -10.06 29.97 -24.37
N LEU A 393 -9.31 29.46 -23.39
CA LEU A 393 -7.84 29.47 -23.42
C LEU A 393 -7.26 28.75 -24.64
N LEU A 394 -7.83 27.62 -25.02
CA LEU A 394 -7.37 26.86 -26.18
C LEU A 394 -7.63 27.61 -27.49
N ILE A 395 -8.80 28.24 -27.63
CA ILE A 395 -9.14 29.07 -28.80
C ILE A 395 -8.20 30.27 -28.88
N GLU A 396 -7.98 30.99 -27.77
CA GLU A 396 -7.03 32.11 -27.68
C GLU A 396 -5.59 31.66 -27.98
N GLY A 397 -5.24 30.42 -27.64
CA GLY A 397 -3.98 29.78 -27.97
C GLY A 397 -3.84 29.33 -29.43
N GLY A 398 -4.89 29.41 -30.25
CA GLY A 398 -4.86 29.03 -31.67
C GLY A 398 -5.34 27.60 -31.96
N ALA A 399 -6.18 27.02 -31.10
CA ALA A 399 -6.85 25.76 -31.39
C ALA A 399 -7.79 25.90 -32.59
N ARG A 400 -7.71 24.96 -33.54
CA ARG A 400 -8.60 24.89 -34.71
C ARG A 400 -9.92 24.28 -34.28
N VAL A 401 -10.99 25.06 -34.43
CA VAL A 401 -12.34 24.72 -33.93
C VAL A 401 -12.98 23.53 -34.66
N ASN A 402 -12.67 23.37 -35.94
CA ASN A 402 -13.31 22.39 -36.84
C ASN A 402 -12.43 21.17 -37.15
N ILE A 403 -11.52 20.78 -36.25
CA ILE A 403 -10.83 19.48 -36.40
C ILE A 403 -11.83 18.35 -36.18
N GLU A 404 -11.84 17.41 -37.12
CA GLU A 404 -12.57 16.16 -37.01
C GLU A 404 -11.66 15.02 -36.56
N ASP A 405 -11.87 14.55 -35.33
CA ASP A 405 -11.10 13.47 -34.70
C ASP A 405 -11.80 12.98 -33.42
N GLY A 406 -11.32 11.88 -32.85
CA GLY A 406 -11.76 11.36 -31.56
C GLY A 406 -13.21 10.86 -31.57
N TYR A 407 -13.65 10.39 -30.41
CA TYR A 407 -14.96 9.73 -30.27
C TYR A 407 -16.15 10.60 -30.69
N TYR A 408 -16.11 11.89 -30.40
CA TYR A 408 -17.21 12.82 -30.72
C TYR A 408 -17.11 13.42 -32.13
N GLY A 409 -15.98 13.27 -32.81
CA GLY A 409 -15.77 13.77 -34.17
C GLY A 409 -15.66 15.30 -34.32
N SER A 410 -16.02 16.13 -33.33
CA SER A 410 -15.73 17.58 -33.34
C SER A 410 -15.92 18.19 -31.94
N ALA A 411 -15.37 19.39 -31.71
CA ALA A 411 -15.56 20.09 -30.44
C ALA A 411 -17.04 20.47 -30.21
N LEU A 412 -17.76 20.82 -31.28
CA LEU A 412 -19.18 21.17 -31.21
C LEU A 412 -20.04 19.96 -30.82
N LYS A 413 -19.81 18.80 -31.46
CA LYS A 413 -20.50 17.55 -31.13
C LYS A 413 -20.21 17.12 -29.68
N ALA A 414 -18.96 17.23 -29.24
CA ALA A 414 -18.57 16.95 -27.86
C ALA A 414 -19.32 17.83 -26.85
N ALA A 415 -19.42 19.14 -27.10
CA ALA A 415 -20.13 20.08 -26.23
C ALA A 415 -21.65 19.84 -26.18
N LEU A 416 -22.26 19.48 -27.33
CA LEU A 416 -23.67 19.14 -27.42
C LEU A 416 -24.00 17.84 -26.66
N ALA A 417 -23.14 16.83 -26.74
CA ALA A 417 -23.33 15.55 -26.05
C ALA A 417 -23.44 15.70 -24.52
N VAL A 418 -22.74 16.68 -23.94
CA VAL A 418 -22.79 16.99 -22.50
C VAL A 418 -23.71 18.15 -22.13
N ARG A 419 -24.50 18.66 -23.10
CA ARG A 419 -25.42 19.80 -22.93
C ARG A 419 -24.76 21.07 -22.37
N GLY A 420 -23.50 21.32 -22.72
CA GLY A 420 -22.72 22.47 -22.26
C GLY A 420 -23.05 23.75 -23.01
N GLY A 421 -24.22 24.35 -22.76
CA GLY A 421 -24.74 25.52 -23.50
C GLY A 421 -23.75 26.67 -23.67
N ASP A 422 -23.00 27.02 -22.62
CA ASP A 422 -21.97 28.06 -22.69
C ASP A 422 -20.80 27.72 -23.62
N VAL A 423 -20.36 26.46 -23.62
CA VAL A 423 -19.29 25.96 -24.50
C VAL A 423 -19.79 25.92 -25.95
N VAL A 424 -21.02 25.46 -26.17
CA VAL A 424 -21.65 25.47 -27.50
C VAL A 424 -21.71 26.89 -28.04
N GLY A 425 -22.22 27.84 -27.24
CA GLY A 425 -22.27 29.25 -27.62
C GLY A 425 -20.90 29.83 -27.97
N LEU A 426 -19.88 29.52 -27.16
CA LEU A 426 -18.51 29.95 -27.41
C LEU A 426 -17.91 29.37 -28.70
N LEU A 427 -18.11 28.07 -28.94
CA LEU A 427 -17.62 27.42 -30.17
C LEU A 427 -18.30 28.00 -31.42
N LEU A 428 -19.61 28.25 -31.37
CA LEU A 428 -20.35 28.86 -32.48
C LEU A 428 -19.89 30.30 -32.76
N GLN A 429 -19.60 31.09 -31.72
CA GLN A 429 -19.02 32.42 -31.87
C GLN A 429 -17.64 32.39 -32.54
N ASN A 430 -16.92 31.28 -32.44
CA ASN A 430 -15.60 31.07 -33.02
C ASN A 430 -15.62 30.20 -34.30
N GLY A 431 -16.77 30.13 -34.99
CA GLY A 431 -16.86 29.54 -36.32
C GLY A 431 -16.97 28.01 -36.33
N ALA A 432 -17.48 27.39 -35.27
CA ALA A 432 -17.80 25.97 -35.28
C ALA A 432 -18.84 25.63 -36.36
N ASP A 433 -18.52 24.66 -37.21
CA ASP A 433 -19.38 24.23 -38.30
C ASP A 433 -20.61 23.47 -37.77
N GLN A 434 -21.81 23.97 -38.08
CA GLN A 434 -23.08 23.33 -37.72
C GLN A 434 -23.55 22.33 -38.78
N SER A 435 -23.00 22.38 -39.99
CA SER A 435 -23.42 21.52 -41.11
C SER A 435 -23.09 20.04 -40.86
N ILE A 436 -22.11 19.78 -40.00
CA ILE A 436 -21.68 18.43 -39.60
C ILE A 436 -22.62 17.77 -38.58
N LEU A 437 -23.61 18.49 -38.04
CA LEU A 437 -24.53 17.99 -37.01
C LEU A 437 -25.60 17.06 -37.61
N SER A 438 -25.83 15.93 -36.95
CA SER A 438 -26.97 15.05 -37.22
C SER A 438 -28.30 15.72 -36.84
N GLN A 439 -29.43 15.11 -37.24
CA GLN A 439 -30.75 15.62 -36.91
C GLN A 439 -31.00 15.69 -35.38
N SER A 440 -30.51 14.71 -34.63
CA SER A 440 -30.62 14.68 -33.16
C SER A 440 -29.75 15.75 -32.49
N GLU A 441 -28.53 15.97 -32.98
CA GLU A 441 -27.64 17.03 -32.49
C GLU A 441 -28.18 18.43 -32.80
N ASN A 442 -28.78 18.61 -33.98
CA ASN A 442 -29.47 19.86 -34.34
C ASN A 442 -30.66 20.15 -33.41
N LEU A 443 -31.44 19.12 -33.05
CA LEU A 443 -32.52 19.27 -32.07
C LEU A 443 -31.96 19.65 -30.69
N ALA A 444 -30.87 19.04 -30.25
CA ALA A 444 -30.20 19.38 -28.99
C ALA A 444 -29.71 20.84 -28.99
N LEU A 445 -29.16 21.32 -30.11
CA LEU A 445 -28.76 22.71 -30.28
C LEU A 445 -29.95 23.68 -30.15
N GLN A 446 -31.09 23.36 -30.79
CA GLN A 446 -32.32 24.17 -30.68
C GLN A 446 -32.88 24.20 -29.26
N GLN A 447 -32.76 23.11 -28.50
CA GLN A 447 -33.17 23.04 -27.09
C GLN A 447 -32.30 23.91 -26.18
N LEU A 448 -31.00 24.04 -26.46
CA LEU A 448 -30.09 24.89 -25.69
C LEU A 448 -30.32 26.39 -25.94
N PHE A 449 -30.73 26.74 -27.16
CA PHE A 449 -31.05 28.12 -27.55
C PHE A 449 -32.46 28.22 -28.10
N PRO A 450 -33.49 28.06 -27.24
CA PRO A 450 -34.87 28.21 -27.70
C PRO A 450 -35.03 29.63 -28.22
N ARG A 451 -35.52 29.77 -29.46
CA ARG A 451 -35.86 31.08 -30.02
C ARG A 451 -36.80 31.76 -29.03
N ARG A 452 -36.39 32.91 -28.45
CA ARG A 452 -37.33 33.77 -27.72
C ARG A 452 -38.43 34.12 -28.72
N ASN A 453 -39.62 33.56 -28.51
CA ASN A 453 -40.78 33.90 -29.31
C ASN A 453 -40.90 35.42 -29.34
N GLN A 454 -40.98 35.95 -30.56
CA GLN A 454 -41.28 37.34 -30.82
C GLN A 454 -42.55 37.72 -30.06
N GLN A 455 -42.40 38.43 -28.94
CA GLN A 455 -43.40 39.43 -28.56
C GLN A 455 -43.37 40.49 -29.66
N ARG A 456 -44.17 40.30 -30.70
CA ARG A 456 -44.64 41.33 -31.63
C ARG A 456 -45.66 40.69 -32.59
N LYS A 457 -46.92 41.04 -32.33
CA LYS A 457 -48.20 40.83 -33.06
C LYS A 457 -49.20 40.40 -31.97
N THR A 458 -50.06 41.26 -31.46
CA THR A 458 -50.64 42.52 -31.94
C THR A 458 -51.09 43.34 -30.74
#